data_AF-A0A2W7QCM9-F1
#
_entry.id   AF-A0A2W7QCM9-F1
#
_cell.length_a   1.000
_cell.length_b   1.000
_cell.length_c   1.000
_cell.angle_alpha   90.00
_cell.angle_beta   90.00
_cell.angle_gamma   90.00
#
_symmetry.space_group_name_H-M   'P 1'
#
loop_
_entity.id
_entity.type
_entity.pdbx_description
1 polymer ?
#
loop_
_entity_poly.entity_id
_entity_poly.type
_entity_poly.pdbx_seq_one_letter_code
_entity_poly.pdbx_strand_id
1 'polypeptide(L)'
;MAPLINWEVFFFDPYPMQKSPNYTLYFWLVAIGLVIAKIIFTLRPEMDLFTEEAQYWLWSRNLAWHYYSKPPLVSYLNLISTSIFGVTELAVRFNALIFGLGTSWVVYRFGTYLYSEKVGFWASIILQAMPFWWLISTFHTTDSSLTFFWTLTIFWLYKANMEKGTKWWILAGLAAAVGLMAKAVMLLAFPFLFLFILQEGTIGKKWKKMLLFYLIMSIGFVPVLVWNFQHDFNTFKHLANLAGAGEATESVPFSISEALAQFFEFLGGQLAMISIFLLPLAFMTIKNVFKSRSQDKIFLILPAFLTFVGFAFLSFLTEILVNWPIFSYVGLPILISAWVVNQSEKWLKIRNWAVGISICLPLILILPDFTFFKSIPPIKKGEKQLFRRMSGYDPLSKRVDFLQDSLNLKDVFIFSETYHMASELSFYLKDHPQTYMLNMGARRNQFDLWPGMDQFVGKNKTGIFVSWNYDSPGEFAHFDSLLYEEEFEVFLVGEPLRTAKIQVWRNLEAFDPYVPLNY
;
A
#
# COMPACT_ATOMS: atom_id res chain seq x y z
N MET A 1 -43.74 33.81 -70.23
CA MET A 1 -42.63 34.10 -69.29
C MET A 1 -42.81 33.20 -68.08
N ALA A 2 -41.99 32.15 -67.98
CA ALA A 2 -41.96 31.25 -66.83
C ALA A 2 -40.95 31.78 -65.79
N PRO A 3 -41.16 31.60 -64.48
CA PRO A 3 -40.19 32.00 -63.47
C PRO A 3 -39.10 30.94 -63.33
N LEU A 4 -37.85 31.42 -63.31
CA LEU A 4 -36.64 30.62 -63.06
C LEU A 4 -36.66 30.06 -61.64
N ILE A 5 -36.55 28.73 -61.54
CA ILE A 5 -36.36 28.00 -60.29
C ILE A 5 -34.92 28.23 -59.83
N ASN A 6 -34.76 28.81 -58.65
CA ASN A 6 -33.47 29.03 -58.00
C ASN A 6 -33.01 27.71 -57.35
N TRP A 7 -31.94 27.12 -57.88
CA TRP A 7 -31.36 25.83 -57.44
C TRP A 7 -30.29 25.99 -56.35
N GLU A 8 -30.52 26.82 -55.33
CA GLU A 8 -29.58 27.00 -54.22
C GLU A 8 -30.15 26.53 -52.88
N VAL A 9 -30.52 25.25 -52.79
CA VAL A 9 -30.64 24.58 -51.48
C VAL A 9 -30.21 23.14 -51.71
N PHE A 10 -28.96 22.80 -51.41
CA PHE A 10 -28.48 21.47 -50.98
C PHE A 10 -26.93 21.49 -50.94
N PHE A 11 -26.35 22.38 -50.13
CA PHE A 11 -25.01 22.12 -49.60
C PHE A 11 -25.18 21.12 -48.45
N PHE A 12 -24.97 19.84 -48.78
CA PHE A 12 -24.56 18.85 -47.81
C PHE A 12 -23.34 19.39 -47.07
N ASP A 13 -23.44 19.56 -45.76
CA ASP A 13 -22.27 19.73 -44.89
C ASP A 13 -21.45 18.42 -44.97
N PRO A 14 -20.28 18.39 -45.62
CA PRO A 14 -19.54 17.16 -45.85
C PRO A 14 -18.57 16.84 -44.70
N TYR A 15 -18.62 17.58 -43.59
CA TYR A 15 -17.79 17.26 -42.44
C TYR A 15 -18.55 16.32 -41.51
N PRO A 16 -18.17 15.02 -41.40
CA PRO A 16 -18.65 14.23 -40.29
C PRO A 16 -18.23 14.97 -39.02
N MET A 17 -19.21 15.45 -38.24
CA MET A 17 -18.97 15.99 -36.91
C MET A 17 -18.10 14.98 -36.17
N GLN A 18 -16.82 15.31 -36.03
CA GLN A 18 -15.82 14.42 -35.45
C GLN A 18 -16.27 14.20 -34.01
N LYS A 19 -16.89 13.04 -33.72
CA LYS A 19 -17.45 12.75 -32.40
C LYS A 19 -16.34 12.99 -31.37
N SER A 20 -16.57 13.92 -30.46
CA SER A 20 -15.62 14.21 -29.40
C SER A 20 -15.29 12.91 -28.66
N PRO A 21 -14.02 12.63 -28.36
CA PRO A 21 -13.62 11.40 -27.70
C PRO A 21 -14.37 11.21 -26.38
N ASN A 22 -14.92 10.02 -26.16
CA ASN A 22 -15.60 9.67 -24.91
C ASN A 22 -14.57 9.29 -23.84
N TYR A 23 -14.08 10.32 -23.13
CA TYR A 23 -13.07 10.16 -22.10
C TYR A 23 -13.54 9.32 -20.90
N THR A 24 -14.84 9.29 -20.63
CA THR A 24 -15.44 8.41 -19.61
C THR A 24 -15.27 6.94 -19.99
N LEU A 25 -15.60 6.59 -21.24
CA LEU A 25 -15.42 5.22 -21.75
C LEU A 25 -13.94 4.81 -21.74
N TYR A 26 -13.05 5.68 -22.21
CA TYR A 26 -11.61 5.40 -22.22
C TYR A 26 -11.02 5.23 -20.83
N PHE A 27 -11.49 6.01 -19.84
CA PHE A 27 -11.12 5.82 -18.45
C PHE A 27 -11.45 4.39 -18.00
N TRP A 28 -12.68 3.94 -18.20
CA TRP A 28 -13.10 2.61 -17.77
C TRP A 28 -12.38 1.50 -18.51
N LEU A 29 -12.16 1.63 -19.82
CA LEU A 29 -11.41 0.63 -20.60
C LEU A 29 -9.98 0.45 -20.06
N VAL A 30 -9.25 1.55 -19.80
CA VAL A 30 -7.90 1.45 -19.27
C VAL A 30 -7.92 0.93 -17.83
N ALA A 31 -8.75 1.50 -16.96
CA ALA A 31 -8.79 1.13 -15.56
C ALA A 31 -9.17 -0.35 -15.35
N ILE A 32 -10.17 -0.85 -16.08
CA ILE A 32 -10.58 -2.25 -16.04
C ILE A 32 -9.49 -3.14 -16.65
N GLY A 33 -8.86 -2.73 -17.75
CA GLY A 33 -7.73 -3.46 -18.34
C GLY A 33 -6.57 -3.65 -17.36
N LEU A 34 -6.22 -2.61 -16.58
CA LEU A 34 -5.18 -2.70 -15.55
C LEU A 34 -5.62 -3.54 -14.34
N VAL A 35 -6.90 -3.53 -13.97
CA VAL A 35 -7.43 -4.43 -12.93
C VAL A 35 -7.31 -5.88 -13.39
N ILE A 36 -7.69 -6.19 -14.63
CA ILE A 36 -7.57 -7.54 -15.22
C ILE A 36 -6.09 -7.98 -15.21
N ALA A 37 -5.16 -7.12 -15.62
CA ALA A 37 -3.73 -7.45 -15.60
C ALA A 37 -3.22 -7.85 -14.20
N LYS A 38 -3.72 -7.20 -13.15
CA LYS A 38 -3.37 -7.52 -11.75
C LYS A 38 -4.05 -8.77 -11.21
N ILE A 39 -5.27 -9.05 -11.68
CA ILE A 39 -5.93 -10.33 -11.41
C ILE A 39 -5.11 -11.46 -12.04
N ILE A 40 -4.69 -11.31 -13.31
CA ILE A 40 -3.81 -12.28 -13.98
C ILE A 40 -2.51 -12.48 -13.19
N PHE A 41 -1.87 -11.39 -12.71
CA PHE A 41 -0.70 -11.49 -11.83
C PHE A 41 -0.99 -12.27 -10.55
N THR A 42 -2.13 -12.02 -9.92
CA THR A 42 -2.52 -12.67 -8.65
C THR A 42 -2.82 -14.16 -8.83
N LEU A 43 -3.30 -14.57 -10.00
CA LEU A 43 -3.63 -15.97 -10.32
C LEU A 43 -2.41 -16.79 -10.77
N ARG A 44 -1.21 -16.21 -10.77
CA ARG A 44 0.02 -16.95 -11.09
C ARG A 44 0.34 -17.91 -9.93
N PRO A 45 0.51 -19.22 -10.19
CA PRO A 45 0.74 -20.21 -9.13
C PRO A 45 2.07 -20.03 -8.39
N GLU A 46 3.03 -19.31 -8.97
CA GLU A 46 4.30 -18.99 -8.35
C GLU A 46 4.30 -17.72 -7.49
N MET A 47 3.18 -16.97 -7.47
CA MET A 47 3.05 -15.68 -6.79
C MET A 47 2.21 -15.80 -5.52
N ASP A 48 2.88 -16.07 -4.42
CA ASP A 48 2.32 -16.06 -3.09
C ASP A 48 1.98 -14.64 -2.62
N LEU A 49 1.31 -14.52 -1.47
CA LEU A 49 1.12 -13.27 -0.75
C LEU A 49 2.46 -12.61 -0.42
N PHE A 50 2.50 -11.28 -0.53
CA PHE A 50 3.56 -10.53 0.10
C PHE A 50 3.42 -10.64 1.61
N THR A 51 4.56 -10.65 2.28
CA THR A 51 4.65 -10.96 3.69
C THR A 51 3.70 -10.16 4.60
N GLU A 52 3.53 -8.87 4.32
CA GLU A 52 2.61 -8.01 5.07
C GLU A 52 1.12 -8.34 4.78
N GLU A 53 0.81 -8.82 3.57
CA GLU A 53 -0.55 -9.27 3.22
C GLU A 53 -0.94 -10.49 4.06
N ALA A 54 -0.05 -11.48 4.17
CA ALA A 54 -0.26 -12.66 5.00
C ALA A 54 -0.39 -12.30 6.49
N GLN A 55 0.47 -11.40 6.99
CA GLN A 55 0.37 -10.89 8.36
C GLN A 55 -0.98 -10.21 8.63
N TYR A 56 -1.40 -9.29 7.76
CA TYR A 56 -2.67 -8.58 7.94
C TYR A 56 -3.88 -9.48 7.75
N TRP A 57 -3.76 -10.56 6.97
CA TRP A 57 -4.78 -11.58 6.92
C TRP A 57 -4.83 -12.37 8.24
N LEU A 58 -3.69 -12.77 8.81
CA LEU A 58 -3.68 -13.48 10.10
C LEU A 58 -4.28 -12.62 11.22
N TRP A 59 -4.08 -11.30 11.17
CA TRP A 59 -4.76 -10.36 12.07
C TRP A 59 -6.28 -10.43 11.97
N SER A 60 -6.85 -10.71 10.80
CA SER A 60 -8.31 -10.89 10.62
C SER A 60 -8.86 -12.11 11.35
N ARG A 61 -8.02 -13.09 11.67
CA ARG A 61 -8.35 -14.27 12.49
C ARG A 61 -8.35 -13.94 13.98
N ASN A 62 -7.74 -12.82 14.36
CA ASN A 62 -7.57 -12.34 15.74
C ASN A 62 -8.00 -10.87 15.82
N LEU A 63 -9.29 -10.60 15.59
CA LEU A 63 -9.80 -9.23 15.50
C LEU A 63 -9.55 -8.44 16.78
N ALA A 64 -9.01 -7.24 16.61
CA ALA A 64 -8.77 -6.30 17.68
C ALA A 64 -9.22 -4.89 17.28
N TRP A 65 -9.38 -4.01 18.26
CA TRP A 65 -9.66 -2.59 18.02
C TRP A 65 -8.44 -1.85 17.48
N HIS A 66 -7.25 -2.37 17.70
CA HIS A 66 -5.99 -1.92 17.13
C HIS A 66 -4.97 -3.07 17.20
N TYR A 67 -3.90 -3.00 16.42
CA TYR A 67 -2.79 -3.94 16.49
C TYR A 67 -1.53 -3.21 16.90
N TYR A 68 -0.51 -3.93 17.38
CA TYR A 68 0.73 -3.36 17.89
C TYR A 68 1.24 -2.15 17.07
N SER A 69 1.28 -2.28 15.74
CA SER A 69 1.81 -1.25 14.85
C SER A 69 0.79 -0.55 13.95
N LYS A 70 -0.47 -1.02 13.83
CA LYS A 70 -1.42 -0.50 12.84
C LYS A 70 -2.88 -0.43 13.34
N PRO A 71 -3.64 0.54 12.81
CA PRO A 71 -5.09 0.60 12.95
C PRO A 71 -5.85 -0.62 12.40
N PRO A 72 -7.12 -0.82 12.79
CA PRO A 72 -7.81 -2.09 12.59
C PRO A 72 -8.24 -2.38 11.14
N LEU A 73 -8.48 -1.36 10.31
CA LEU A 73 -9.27 -1.51 9.07
C LEU A 73 -8.77 -2.62 8.14
N VAL A 74 -7.44 -2.78 8.01
CA VAL A 74 -6.85 -3.79 7.12
C VAL A 74 -7.28 -5.22 7.49
N SER A 75 -7.39 -5.54 8.78
CA SER A 75 -7.83 -6.85 9.25
C SER A 75 -9.32 -7.09 8.98
N TYR A 76 -10.18 -6.09 9.17
CA TYR A 76 -11.61 -6.20 8.92
C TYR A 76 -11.91 -6.31 7.42
N LEU A 77 -11.13 -5.62 6.58
CA LEU A 77 -11.23 -5.76 5.13
C LEU A 77 -10.87 -7.18 4.68
N ASN A 78 -9.80 -7.77 5.24
CA ASN A 78 -9.45 -9.15 5.00
C ASN A 78 -10.51 -10.13 5.50
N LEU A 79 -11.09 -9.90 6.68
CA LEU A 79 -12.19 -10.73 7.19
C LEU A 79 -13.36 -10.74 6.20
N ILE A 80 -13.80 -9.56 5.75
CA ILE A 80 -14.93 -9.43 4.82
C ILE A 80 -14.61 -10.11 3.49
N SER A 81 -13.47 -9.81 2.88
CA SER A 81 -13.16 -10.33 1.55
C SER A 81 -12.93 -11.85 1.55
N THR A 82 -12.23 -12.39 2.55
CA THR A 82 -12.01 -13.84 2.67
C THR A 82 -13.24 -14.61 3.12
N SER A 83 -14.19 -13.98 3.82
CA SER A 83 -15.49 -14.59 4.11
C SER A 83 -16.37 -14.74 2.86
N ILE A 84 -16.18 -13.87 1.85
CA ILE A 84 -16.97 -13.88 0.61
C ILE A 84 -16.31 -14.78 -0.46
N PHE A 85 -14.99 -14.66 -0.62
CA PHE A 85 -14.26 -15.29 -1.73
C PHE A 85 -13.40 -16.49 -1.28
N GLY A 86 -13.43 -16.86 -0.01
CA GLY A 86 -12.54 -17.87 0.59
C GLY A 86 -11.16 -17.31 0.93
N VAL A 87 -10.34 -18.11 1.60
CA VAL A 87 -8.95 -17.77 1.93
C VAL A 87 -8.08 -18.01 0.70
N THR A 88 -7.93 -16.98 -0.13
CA THR A 88 -7.13 -17.00 -1.36
C THR A 88 -6.39 -15.67 -1.54
N GLU A 89 -5.33 -15.66 -2.33
CA GLU A 89 -4.54 -14.46 -2.63
C GLU A 89 -5.42 -13.41 -3.30
N LEU A 90 -6.32 -13.85 -4.18
CA LEU A 90 -7.28 -12.98 -4.85
C LEU A 90 -8.23 -12.34 -3.85
N ALA A 91 -8.73 -13.08 -2.85
CA ALA A 91 -9.60 -12.52 -1.83
C ALA A 91 -8.90 -11.43 -1.00
N VAL A 92 -7.63 -11.63 -0.65
CA VAL A 92 -6.82 -10.64 0.07
C VAL A 92 -6.55 -9.41 -0.81
N ARG A 93 -6.03 -9.63 -2.03
CA ARG A 93 -5.67 -8.56 -2.99
C ARG A 93 -6.88 -7.84 -3.58
N PHE A 94 -8.08 -8.41 -3.54
CA PHE A 94 -9.32 -7.77 -3.98
C PHE A 94 -9.50 -6.39 -3.34
N ASN A 95 -9.15 -6.26 -2.06
CA ASN A 95 -9.18 -4.98 -1.35
C ASN A 95 -8.27 -3.93 -2.02
N ALA A 96 -7.04 -4.28 -2.40
CA ALA A 96 -6.14 -3.37 -3.11
C ALA A 96 -6.68 -2.98 -4.49
N LEU A 97 -7.27 -3.93 -5.22
CA LEU A 97 -7.86 -3.70 -6.53
C LEU A 97 -9.02 -2.68 -6.46
N ILE A 98 -9.94 -2.86 -5.52
CA ILE A 98 -11.12 -1.98 -5.40
C ILE A 98 -10.73 -0.58 -4.92
N PHE A 99 -9.81 -0.45 -3.95
CA PHE A 99 -9.34 0.86 -3.49
C PHE A 99 -8.46 1.56 -4.53
N GLY A 100 -7.66 0.81 -5.28
CA GLY A 100 -6.87 1.33 -6.39
C GLY A 100 -7.73 1.88 -7.54
N LEU A 101 -8.75 1.11 -7.95
CA LEU A 101 -9.75 1.54 -8.93
C LEU A 101 -10.53 2.76 -8.42
N GLY A 102 -10.98 2.71 -7.18
CA GLY A 102 -11.68 3.80 -6.51
C GLY A 102 -10.85 5.09 -6.46
N THR A 103 -9.56 4.99 -6.13
CA THR A 103 -8.64 6.14 -6.10
C THR A 103 -8.52 6.77 -7.49
N SER A 104 -8.29 5.95 -8.51
CA SER A 104 -8.22 6.41 -9.90
C SER A 104 -9.52 7.07 -10.38
N TRP A 105 -10.66 6.50 -9.99
CA TRP A 105 -11.97 7.07 -10.28
C TRP A 105 -12.22 8.41 -9.58
N VAL A 106 -11.86 8.54 -8.29
CA VAL A 106 -11.99 9.83 -7.59
C VAL A 106 -11.09 10.89 -8.23
N VAL A 107 -9.85 10.55 -8.61
CA VAL A 107 -8.96 11.47 -9.35
C VAL A 107 -9.55 11.86 -10.70
N TYR A 108 -10.13 10.91 -11.44
CA TYR A 108 -10.87 11.20 -12.69
C TYR A 108 -12.02 12.18 -12.45
N ARG A 109 -12.86 11.93 -11.44
CA ARG A 109 -14.00 12.79 -11.08
C ARG A 109 -13.55 14.17 -10.62
N PHE A 110 -12.46 14.25 -9.86
CA PHE A 110 -11.93 15.51 -9.35
C PHE A 110 -11.36 16.37 -10.48
N GLY A 111 -10.54 15.80 -11.37
CA GLY A 111 -10.05 16.52 -12.55
C GLY A 111 -11.18 16.95 -13.50
N THR A 112 -12.23 16.13 -13.62
CA THR A 112 -13.43 16.47 -14.41
C THR A 112 -14.20 17.63 -13.78
N TYR A 113 -14.41 17.60 -12.46
CA TYR A 113 -15.12 18.64 -11.73
C TYR A 113 -14.41 19.99 -11.78
N LEU A 114 -13.08 20.00 -11.72
CA LEU A 114 -12.28 21.22 -11.75
C LEU A 114 -12.12 21.81 -13.16
N TYR A 115 -12.05 20.97 -14.18
CA TYR A 115 -11.62 21.38 -15.51
C TYR A 115 -12.50 20.79 -16.62
N SER A 116 -12.30 19.52 -16.97
CA SER A 116 -13.03 18.83 -18.05
C SER A 116 -12.80 17.32 -18.00
N GLU A 117 -13.65 16.53 -18.67
CA GLU A 117 -13.48 15.07 -18.76
C GLU A 117 -12.11 14.67 -19.34
N LYS A 118 -11.57 15.47 -20.28
CA LYS A 118 -10.23 15.27 -20.84
C LYS A 118 -9.15 15.36 -19.77
N VAL A 119 -9.27 16.35 -18.87
CA VAL A 119 -8.34 16.52 -17.74
C VAL A 119 -8.52 15.40 -16.72
N GLY A 120 -9.76 15.02 -16.40
CA GLY A 120 -10.05 13.88 -15.54
C GLY A 120 -9.42 12.59 -16.05
N PHE A 121 -9.62 12.27 -17.34
CA PHE A 121 -9.02 11.11 -17.98
C PHE A 121 -7.50 11.13 -17.85
N TRP A 122 -6.83 12.15 -18.37
CA TRP A 122 -5.37 12.19 -18.31
C TRP A 122 -4.82 12.23 -16.88
N ALA A 123 -5.52 12.83 -15.91
CA ALA A 123 -5.12 12.78 -14.50
C ALA A 123 -5.12 11.34 -13.97
N SER A 124 -6.21 10.61 -14.20
CA SER A 124 -6.30 9.21 -13.78
C SER A 124 -5.26 8.31 -14.45
N ILE A 125 -4.94 8.55 -15.72
CA ILE A 125 -3.93 7.78 -16.47
C ILE A 125 -2.52 8.12 -15.97
N ILE A 126 -2.24 9.39 -15.69
CA ILE A 126 -0.96 9.83 -15.10
C ILE A 126 -0.79 9.22 -13.71
N LEU A 127 -1.84 9.16 -12.88
CA LEU A 127 -1.79 8.47 -11.59
C LEU A 127 -1.43 6.98 -11.78
N GLN A 128 -2.12 6.30 -12.70
CA GLN A 128 -1.88 4.88 -13.00
C GLN A 128 -0.50 4.61 -13.61
N ALA A 129 0.14 5.64 -14.17
CA ALA A 129 1.51 5.60 -14.65
C ALA A 129 2.56 5.80 -13.52
N MET A 130 2.17 6.20 -12.31
CA MET A 130 3.11 6.35 -11.20
C MET A 130 3.41 4.98 -10.57
N PRO A 131 4.69 4.57 -10.42
CA PRO A 131 5.06 3.28 -9.81
C PRO A 131 4.41 3.02 -8.46
N PHE A 132 4.22 4.06 -7.65
CA PHE A 132 3.56 3.90 -6.35
C PHE A 132 2.12 3.39 -6.47
N TRP A 133 1.39 3.81 -7.51
CA TRP A 133 0.01 3.37 -7.73
C TRP A 133 -0.01 1.85 -7.90
N TRP A 134 0.93 1.29 -8.66
CA TRP A 134 1.05 -0.15 -8.85
C TRP A 134 1.24 -0.90 -7.55
N LEU A 135 2.07 -0.40 -6.64
CA LEU A 135 2.27 -1.02 -5.33
C LEU A 135 0.98 -1.03 -4.50
N ILE A 136 0.37 0.14 -4.30
CA ILE A 136 -0.81 0.28 -3.43
C ILE A 136 -2.09 -0.35 -4.01
N SER A 137 -2.13 -0.61 -5.31
CA SER A 137 -3.32 -1.15 -5.98
C SER A 137 -3.14 -2.57 -6.50
N THR A 138 -2.03 -3.21 -6.18
CA THR A 138 -1.78 -4.64 -6.45
C THR A 138 -1.70 -5.42 -5.15
N PHE A 139 -1.02 -4.88 -4.14
CA PHE A 139 -0.82 -5.54 -2.84
C PHE A 139 -1.71 -4.92 -1.77
N HIS A 140 -2.38 -5.77 -0.99
CA HIS A 140 -3.25 -5.30 0.08
C HIS A 140 -2.47 -4.95 1.34
N THR A 141 -2.12 -3.66 1.43
CA THR A 141 -1.52 -3.07 2.63
C THR A 141 -2.40 -1.95 3.17
N THR A 142 -2.00 -1.34 4.30
CA THR A 142 -2.70 -0.16 4.84
C THR A 142 -2.68 1.05 3.89
N ASP A 143 -1.73 1.09 2.94
CA ASP A 143 -1.57 2.23 2.04
C ASP A 143 -2.65 2.28 0.95
N SER A 144 -3.22 1.12 0.56
CA SER A 144 -4.31 1.03 -0.42
C SER A 144 -5.55 1.78 0.05
N SER A 145 -6.05 1.43 1.24
CA SER A 145 -7.25 2.03 1.82
C SER A 145 -6.98 3.47 2.28
N LEU A 146 -5.81 3.74 2.88
CA LEU A 146 -5.41 5.11 3.24
C LEU A 146 -5.48 6.03 2.01
N THR A 147 -4.85 5.65 0.90
CA THR A 147 -4.77 6.51 -0.29
C THR A 147 -6.15 6.80 -0.85
N PHE A 148 -7.04 5.80 -0.87
CA PHE A 148 -8.42 5.98 -1.30
C PHE A 148 -9.18 6.97 -0.39
N PHE A 149 -9.19 6.74 0.92
CA PHE A 149 -9.91 7.58 1.87
C PHE A 149 -9.30 8.98 1.99
N TRP A 150 -7.99 9.12 1.82
CA TRP A 150 -7.32 10.40 1.67
C TRP A 150 -7.81 11.14 0.43
N THR A 151 -7.79 10.51 -0.74
CA THR A 151 -8.23 11.12 -2.00
C THR A 151 -9.69 11.58 -1.92
N LEU A 152 -10.55 10.75 -1.32
CA LEU A 152 -11.95 11.05 -1.09
C LEU A 152 -12.15 12.23 -0.14
N THR A 153 -11.35 12.28 0.94
CA THR A 153 -11.33 13.39 1.89
C THR A 153 -10.92 14.69 1.20
N ILE A 154 -9.81 14.70 0.45
CA ILE A 154 -9.34 15.90 -0.25
C ILE A 154 -10.36 16.36 -1.31
N PHE A 155 -10.95 15.45 -2.07
CA PHE A 155 -12.00 15.79 -3.04
C PHE A 155 -13.21 16.43 -2.37
N TRP A 156 -13.72 15.83 -1.29
CA TRP A 156 -14.88 16.38 -0.58
C TRP A 156 -14.55 17.65 0.21
N LEU A 157 -13.34 17.82 0.75
CA LEU A 157 -12.91 19.08 1.33
C LEU A 157 -12.86 20.20 0.27
N TYR A 158 -12.44 19.90 -0.95
CA TYR A 158 -12.50 20.87 -2.04
C TYR A 158 -13.95 21.29 -2.34
N LYS A 159 -14.86 20.30 -2.47
CA LYS A 159 -16.30 20.56 -2.63
C LYS A 159 -16.88 21.34 -1.46
N ALA A 160 -16.46 21.04 -0.24
CA ALA A 160 -16.86 21.72 0.98
C ALA A 160 -16.42 23.18 1.03
N ASN A 161 -15.32 23.50 0.34
CA ASN A 161 -14.80 24.85 0.18
C ASN A 161 -15.59 25.67 -0.84
N MET A 162 -16.07 25.03 -1.91
CA MET A 162 -16.76 25.67 -3.04
C MET A 162 -18.28 25.75 -2.87
N GLU A 163 -18.89 24.70 -2.35
CA GLU A 163 -20.35 24.59 -2.24
C GLU A 163 -20.88 25.06 -0.88
N LYS A 164 -22.15 25.53 -0.86
CA LYS A 164 -22.83 25.93 0.37
C LYS A 164 -23.26 24.70 1.18
N GLY A 165 -23.41 24.87 2.51
CA GLY A 165 -23.86 23.82 3.43
C GLY A 165 -22.73 23.08 4.17
N THR A 166 -23.10 21.97 4.83
CA THR A 166 -22.22 21.13 5.67
C THR A 166 -22.06 19.71 5.16
N LYS A 167 -22.85 19.27 4.16
CA LYS A 167 -22.84 17.90 3.62
C LYS A 167 -21.42 17.41 3.29
N TRP A 168 -20.66 18.19 2.53
CA TRP A 168 -19.31 17.80 2.12
C TRP A 168 -18.29 17.82 3.27
N TRP A 169 -18.47 18.68 4.27
CA TRP A 169 -17.66 18.67 5.49
C TRP A 169 -17.89 17.38 6.29
N ILE A 170 -19.15 16.93 6.39
CA ILE A 170 -19.53 15.68 7.06
C ILE A 170 -18.95 14.48 6.30
N LEU A 171 -19.17 14.41 4.98
CA LEU A 171 -18.67 13.31 4.15
C LEU A 171 -17.13 13.24 4.19
N ALA A 172 -16.44 14.38 4.10
CA ALA A 172 -14.99 14.43 4.26
C ALA A 172 -14.56 13.92 5.64
N GLY A 173 -15.26 14.32 6.71
CA GLY A 173 -14.95 13.88 8.07
C GLY A 173 -15.11 12.38 8.25
N LEU A 174 -16.17 11.79 7.67
CA LEU A 174 -16.41 10.35 7.68
C LEU A 174 -15.33 9.59 6.91
N ALA A 175 -14.95 10.07 5.71
CA ALA A 175 -13.85 9.48 4.96
C ALA A 175 -12.53 9.56 5.74
N ALA A 176 -12.26 10.69 6.40
CA ALA A 176 -11.07 10.87 7.22
C ALA A 176 -11.06 9.98 8.47
N ALA A 177 -12.20 9.77 9.10
CA ALA A 177 -12.33 8.85 10.22
C ALA A 177 -11.99 7.40 9.80
N VAL A 178 -12.50 6.94 8.66
CA VAL A 178 -12.15 5.61 8.12
C VAL A 178 -10.68 5.56 7.67
N GLY A 179 -10.16 6.66 7.10
CA GLY A 179 -8.73 6.77 6.76
C GLY A 179 -7.81 6.66 7.98
N LEU A 180 -8.19 7.22 9.13
CA LEU A 180 -7.47 7.04 10.40
C LEU A 180 -7.49 5.58 10.88
N MET A 181 -8.59 4.87 10.65
CA MET A 181 -8.68 3.43 10.90
C MET A 181 -7.83 2.61 9.92
N ALA A 182 -7.34 3.20 8.82
CA ALA A 182 -6.36 2.58 7.92
C ALA A 182 -4.91 2.85 8.36
N LYS A 183 -4.57 4.11 8.60
CA LYS A 183 -3.22 4.54 9.00
C LYS A 183 -3.26 5.90 9.69
N ALA A 184 -2.56 6.04 10.82
CA ALA A 184 -2.55 7.26 11.62
C ALA A 184 -2.06 8.51 10.88
N VAL A 185 -1.25 8.35 9.82
CA VAL A 185 -0.75 9.47 8.99
C VAL A 185 -1.87 10.27 8.31
N MET A 186 -3.10 9.74 8.25
CA MET A 186 -4.31 10.49 7.86
C MET A 186 -4.48 11.79 8.67
N LEU A 187 -3.89 11.89 9.86
CA LEU A 187 -3.79 13.11 10.68
C LEU A 187 -3.27 14.33 9.92
N LEU A 188 -2.44 14.15 8.89
CA LEU A 188 -1.91 15.26 8.10
C LEU A 188 -3.01 16.06 7.36
N ALA A 189 -4.25 15.56 7.30
CA ALA A 189 -5.40 16.32 6.84
C ALA A 189 -5.69 17.55 7.73
N PHE A 190 -5.35 17.50 9.04
CA PHE A 190 -5.53 18.60 9.97
C PHE A 190 -4.65 19.82 9.63
N PRO A 191 -3.29 19.73 9.65
CA PRO A 191 -2.45 20.88 9.32
C PRO A 191 -2.67 21.35 7.88
N PHE A 192 -2.94 20.44 6.94
CA PHE A 192 -3.29 20.79 5.56
C PHE A 192 -4.50 21.74 5.49
N LEU A 193 -5.64 21.32 6.04
CA LEU A 193 -6.89 22.08 5.93
C LEU A 193 -6.80 23.41 6.69
N PHE A 194 -6.19 23.38 7.88
CA PHE A 194 -5.93 24.58 8.67
C PHE A 194 -5.09 25.60 7.90
N LEU A 195 -3.93 25.19 7.36
CA LEU A 195 -3.03 26.08 6.63
C LEU A 195 -3.66 26.59 5.34
N PHE A 196 -4.45 25.78 4.63
CA PHE A 196 -5.17 26.22 3.44
C PHE A 196 -6.19 27.32 3.77
N ILE A 197 -7.06 27.10 4.76
CA ILE A 197 -8.09 28.08 5.16
C ILE A 197 -7.45 29.36 5.73
N LEU A 198 -6.34 29.22 6.45
CA LEU A 198 -5.55 30.34 6.95
C LEU A 198 -4.98 31.18 5.80
N GLN A 199 -4.36 30.53 4.81
CA GLN A 199 -3.82 31.20 3.62
C GLN A 199 -4.92 31.86 2.78
N GLU A 200 -6.09 31.24 2.67
CA GLU A 200 -7.25 31.81 1.97
C GLU A 200 -7.88 32.99 2.74
N GLY A 201 -7.56 33.17 4.03
CA GLY A 201 -8.09 34.24 4.87
C GLY A 201 -9.56 34.05 5.26
N THR A 202 -10.09 32.83 5.21
CA THR A 202 -11.52 32.55 5.41
C THR A 202 -11.86 31.86 6.75
N ILE A 203 -10.89 31.79 7.67
CA ILE A 203 -11.02 31.09 8.96
C ILE A 203 -12.26 31.52 9.74
N GLY A 204 -12.53 32.83 9.86
CA GLY A 204 -13.70 33.34 10.58
C GLY A 204 -15.04 32.89 10.00
N LYS A 205 -15.11 32.62 8.70
CA LYS A 205 -16.33 32.13 8.02
C LYS A 205 -16.48 30.62 8.08
N LYS A 206 -15.36 29.88 8.13
CA LYS A 206 -15.35 28.41 7.98
C LYS A 206 -15.04 27.65 9.26
N TRP A 207 -14.64 28.31 10.36
CA TRP A 207 -14.18 27.64 11.59
C TRP A 207 -15.17 26.60 12.14
N LYS A 208 -16.48 26.90 12.19
CA LYS A 208 -17.49 25.94 12.69
C LYS A 208 -17.56 24.68 11.85
N LYS A 209 -17.43 24.82 10.52
CA LYS A 209 -17.48 23.70 9.58
C LYS A 209 -16.18 22.90 9.60
N MET A 210 -15.04 23.60 9.75
CA MET A 210 -13.74 22.98 9.96
C MET A 210 -13.71 22.18 11.27
N LEU A 211 -14.25 22.74 12.35
CA LEU A 211 -14.41 22.04 13.62
C LEU A 211 -15.33 20.82 13.49
N LEU A 212 -16.45 20.94 12.77
CA LEU A 212 -17.33 19.80 12.48
C LEU A 212 -16.57 18.68 11.75
N PHE A 213 -15.76 19.00 10.74
CA PHE A 213 -14.92 18.02 10.06
C PHE A 213 -13.94 17.34 11.03
N TYR A 214 -13.23 18.10 11.87
CA TYR A 214 -12.28 17.55 12.84
C TYR A 214 -12.95 16.68 13.91
N LEU A 215 -14.14 17.06 14.38
CA LEU A 215 -14.91 16.28 15.35
C LEU A 215 -15.40 14.94 14.77
N ILE A 216 -15.76 14.91 13.48
CA ILE A 216 -16.16 13.65 12.84
C ILE A 216 -14.92 12.80 12.56
N MET A 217 -13.85 13.41 12.06
CA MET A 217 -12.57 12.73 11.83
C MET A 217 -12.04 12.09 13.12
N SER A 218 -12.17 12.75 14.28
CA SER A 218 -11.65 12.23 15.55
C SER A 218 -12.34 10.94 16.02
N ILE A 219 -13.53 10.62 15.52
CA ILE A 219 -14.18 9.33 15.77
C ILE A 219 -13.30 8.17 15.27
N GLY A 220 -12.50 8.37 14.23
CA GLY A 220 -11.54 7.40 13.72
C GLY A 220 -10.45 6.99 14.72
N PHE A 221 -10.21 7.81 15.76
CA PHE A 221 -9.26 7.48 16.82
C PHE A 221 -9.80 6.55 17.89
N VAL A 222 -11.12 6.41 18.01
CA VAL A 222 -11.73 5.65 19.11
C VAL A 222 -11.11 4.26 19.24
N PRO A 223 -10.93 3.48 18.16
CA PRO A 223 -10.33 2.14 18.29
C PRO A 223 -8.87 2.16 18.76
N VAL A 224 -8.07 3.10 18.24
CA VAL A 224 -6.67 3.28 18.63
C VAL A 224 -6.56 3.61 20.11
N LEU A 225 -7.38 4.56 20.60
CA LEU A 225 -7.34 5.05 21.98
C LEU A 225 -7.81 4.00 22.97
N VAL A 226 -8.92 3.33 22.68
CA VAL A 226 -9.47 2.27 23.55
C VAL A 226 -8.46 1.12 23.68
N TRP A 227 -7.91 0.64 22.57
CA TRP A 227 -6.97 -0.47 22.59
C TRP A 227 -5.66 -0.09 23.30
N ASN A 228 -5.11 1.10 23.05
CA ASN A 228 -3.87 1.52 23.70
C ASN A 228 -4.05 1.72 25.21
N PHE A 229 -5.19 2.24 25.65
CA PHE A 229 -5.51 2.34 27.08
C PHE A 229 -5.55 0.96 27.77
N GLN A 230 -5.95 -0.09 27.05
CA GLN A 230 -6.01 -1.46 27.53
C GLN A 230 -4.67 -2.21 27.46
N HIS A 231 -3.68 -1.69 26.71
CA HIS A 231 -2.42 -2.36 26.40
C HIS A 231 -1.22 -1.44 26.64
N ASP A 232 -1.22 -0.68 27.74
CA ASP A 232 -0.09 0.12 28.23
C ASP A 232 0.52 1.08 27.18
N PHE A 233 -0.32 1.59 26.27
CA PHE A 233 0.07 2.49 25.19
C PHE A 233 1.19 1.94 24.27
N ASN A 234 1.24 0.62 24.08
CA ASN A 234 2.25 -0.07 23.27
C ASN A 234 2.46 0.55 21.87
N THR A 235 1.38 0.94 21.16
CA THR A 235 1.53 1.56 19.83
C THR A 235 2.19 2.93 19.91
N PHE A 236 1.86 3.74 20.91
CA PHE A 236 2.46 5.07 21.05
C PHE A 236 3.95 4.98 21.39
N LYS A 237 4.34 4.05 22.26
CA LYS A 237 5.76 3.73 22.51
C LYS A 237 6.48 3.31 21.23
N HIS A 238 5.86 2.43 20.44
CA HIS A 238 6.39 2.00 19.15
C HIS A 238 6.57 3.18 18.17
N LEU A 239 5.58 4.07 18.07
CA LEU A 239 5.65 5.28 17.23
C LEU A 239 6.73 6.25 17.70
N ALA A 240 6.90 6.42 19.02
CA ALA A 240 7.97 7.24 19.58
C ALA A 240 9.35 6.69 19.20
N ASN A 241 9.55 5.37 19.29
CA ASN A 241 10.79 4.71 18.87
C ASN A 241 11.05 4.92 17.36
N LEU A 242 10.03 4.79 16.51
CA LEU A 242 10.15 5.05 15.07
C LEU A 242 10.47 6.51 14.73
N ALA A 243 10.02 7.46 15.57
CA ALA A 243 10.30 8.88 15.40
C ALA A 243 11.66 9.32 15.98
N GLY A 244 12.49 8.36 16.42
CA GLY A 244 13.79 8.65 17.05
C GLY A 244 13.69 9.16 18.50
N ALA A 245 12.51 9.05 19.13
CA ALA A 245 12.27 9.47 20.52
C ALA A 245 12.31 8.30 21.52
N GLY A 246 12.75 7.11 21.10
CA GLY A 246 13.05 5.99 22.00
C GLY A 246 14.36 6.22 22.76
N GLU A 247 14.50 5.61 23.94
CA GLU A 247 15.78 5.61 24.66
C GLU A 247 16.84 4.92 23.79
N ALA A 248 17.72 5.73 23.22
CA ALA A 248 18.81 5.29 22.37
C ALA A 248 19.74 4.37 23.17
N THR A 249 19.67 3.06 22.91
CA THR A 249 20.77 2.15 23.19
C THR A 249 21.91 2.56 22.28
N GLU A 250 22.87 3.28 22.86
CA GLU A 250 24.01 3.95 22.24
C GLU A 250 23.66 5.19 21.40
N SER A 251 24.13 6.35 21.86
CA SER A 251 24.10 7.60 21.10
C SER A 251 25.02 7.46 19.89
N VAL A 252 24.50 6.97 18.76
CA VAL A 252 25.20 7.04 17.49
C VAL A 252 25.50 8.53 17.23
N PRO A 253 26.78 8.93 17.08
CA PRO A 253 27.10 10.33 16.83
C PRO A 253 26.37 10.82 15.57
N PHE A 254 25.71 11.96 15.65
CA PHE A 254 25.07 12.54 14.48
C PHE A 254 26.10 12.78 13.37
N SER A 255 25.92 12.07 12.26
CA SER A 255 26.78 12.14 11.08
C SER A 255 26.07 12.92 9.97
N ILE A 256 26.61 14.09 9.63
CA ILE A 256 26.06 14.93 8.55
C ILE A 256 26.04 14.17 7.22
N SER A 257 27.05 13.35 6.95
CA SER A 257 27.11 12.56 5.71
C SER A 257 26.01 11.50 5.64
N GLU A 258 25.70 10.85 6.77
CA GLU A 258 24.61 9.86 6.83
C GLU A 258 23.25 10.53 6.68
N ALA A 259 23.02 11.64 7.39
CA ALA A 259 21.78 12.39 7.29
C ALA A 259 21.54 12.93 5.87
N LEU A 260 22.59 13.39 5.18
CA LEU A 260 22.51 13.79 3.77
C LEU A 260 22.25 12.59 2.85
N ALA A 261 22.91 11.45 3.09
CA ALA A 261 22.68 10.23 2.32
C ALA A 261 21.22 9.76 2.43
N GLN A 262 20.68 9.69 3.65
CA GLN A 262 19.28 9.34 3.92
C GLN A 262 18.31 10.32 3.24
N PHE A 263 18.58 11.63 3.31
CA PHE A 263 17.78 12.63 2.62
C PHE A 263 17.80 12.47 1.08
N PHE A 264 18.97 12.25 0.47
CA PHE A 264 19.07 12.08 -0.97
C PHE A 264 18.50 10.73 -1.44
N GLU A 265 18.60 9.68 -0.63
CA GLU A 265 17.91 8.41 -0.87
C GLU A 265 16.39 8.60 -0.83
N PHE A 266 15.88 9.27 0.20
CA PHE A 266 14.47 9.65 0.29
C PHE A 266 14.03 10.44 -0.94
N LEU A 267 14.76 11.51 -1.30
CA LEU A 267 14.46 12.35 -2.46
C LEU A 267 14.45 11.54 -3.77
N GLY A 268 15.49 10.73 -3.99
CA GLY A 268 15.60 9.84 -5.15
C GLY A 268 14.42 8.87 -5.23
N GLY A 269 14.06 8.27 -4.11
CA GLY A 269 12.89 7.41 -3.98
C GLY A 269 11.58 8.13 -4.32
N GLN A 270 11.37 9.34 -3.81
CA GLN A 270 10.17 10.13 -4.10
C GLN A 270 10.04 10.46 -5.58
N LEU A 271 11.14 10.83 -6.23
CA LEU A 271 11.18 11.10 -7.67
C LEU A 271 10.93 9.81 -8.48
N ALA A 272 11.49 8.68 -8.06
CA ALA A 272 11.24 7.39 -8.68
C ALA A 272 9.76 6.97 -8.57
N MET A 273 9.10 7.24 -7.44
CA MET A 273 7.67 6.94 -7.24
C MET A 273 6.72 7.79 -8.08
N ILE A 274 7.13 8.98 -8.51
CA ILE A 274 6.42 9.77 -9.53
C ILE A 274 6.60 9.19 -10.93
N SER A 275 7.61 8.35 -11.14
CA SER A 275 8.19 7.94 -12.42
C SER A 275 9.16 8.97 -12.99
N ILE A 276 10.39 8.52 -13.26
CA ILE A 276 11.44 9.33 -13.90
C ILE A 276 10.99 9.95 -15.24
N PHE A 277 10.10 9.26 -15.97
CA PHE A 277 9.60 9.72 -17.27
C PHE A 277 8.55 10.85 -17.13
N LEU A 278 7.88 10.95 -15.97
CA LEU A 278 6.89 12.00 -15.69
C LEU A 278 7.53 13.26 -15.07
N LEU A 279 8.79 13.21 -14.65
CA LEU A 279 9.49 14.33 -14.00
C LEU A 279 9.52 15.62 -14.83
N PRO A 280 9.74 15.61 -16.16
CA PRO A 280 9.68 16.84 -16.95
C PRO A 280 8.31 17.52 -16.88
N LEU A 281 7.23 16.73 -16.87
CA LEU A 281 5.86 17.25 -16.75
C LEU A 281 5.58 17.76 -15.34
N ALA A 282 6.02 17.03 -14.31
CA ALA A 282 5.90 17.44 -12.91
C ALA A 282 6.63 18.76 -12.66
N PHE A 283 7.87 18.91 -13.13
CA PHE A 283 8.66 20.13 -12.98
C PHE A 283 7.99 21.36 -13.61
N MET A 284 7.54 21.23 -14.87
CA MET A 284 6.85 22.33 -15.56
C MET A 284 5.52 22.70 -14.90
N THR A 285 4.82 21.70 -14.38
CA THR A 285 3.58 21.90 -13.63
C THR A 285 3.82 22.66 -12.34
N ILE A 286 4.82 22.27 -11.54
CA ILE A 286 5.19 22.94 -10.29
C ILE A 286 5.55 24.41 -10.58
N LYS A 287 6.34 24.68 -11.63
CA LYS A 287 6.66 26.05 -12.07
C LYS A 287 5.38 26.85 -12.42
N ASN A 288 4.41 26.24 -13.10
CA ASN A 288 3.14 26.86 -13.44
C ASN A 288 2.25 27.16 -12.21
N VAL A 289 2.26 26.27 -11.21
CA VAL A 289 1.53 26.48 -9.95
C VAL A 289 2.06 27.73 -9.24
N PHE A 290 3.37 27.82 -9.03
CA PHE A 290 4.00 28.98 -8.38
C PHE A 290 3.83 30.29 -9.16
N LYS A 291 3.81 30.23 -10.50
CA LYS A 291 3.58 31.42 -11.34
C LYS A 291 2.14 31.93 -11.27
N SER A 292 1.16 31.03 -11.28
CA SER A 292 -0.27 31.41 -11.38
C SER A 292 -0.93 31.74 -10.04
N ARG A 293 -0.44 31.18 -8.92
CA ARG A 293 -1.00 31.41 -7.57
C ARG A 293 -2.52 31.20 -7.45
N SER A 294 -3.09 30.33 -8.28
CA SER A 294 -4.51 29.96 -8.23
C SER A 294 -4.81 29.15 -6.96
N GLN A 295 -5.91 29.48 -6.27
CA GLN A 295 -6.31 28.79 -5.04
C GLN A 295 -6.56 27.29 -5.27
N ASP A 296 -7.16 26.91 -6.39
CA ASP A 296 -7.39 25.50 -6.74
C ASP A 296 -6.08 24.73 -6.87
N LYS A 297 -5.08 25.37 -7.50
CA LYS A 297 -3.77 24.75 -7.67
C LYS A 297 -3.02 24.63 -6.36
N ILE A 298 -3.12 25.65 -5.49
CA ILE A 298 -2.55 25.62 -4.15
C ILE A 298 -3.20 24.48 -3.34
N PHE A 299 -4.54 24.37 -3.36
CA PHE A 299 -5.26 23.30 -2.69
C PHE A 299 -4.79 21.90 -3.12
N LEU A 300 -4.55 21.69 -4.42
CA LEU A 300 -4.10 20.40 -4.94
C LEU A 300 -2.65 20.05 -4.60
N ILE A 301 -1.75 21.03 -4.53
CA ILE A 301 -0.31 20.78 -4.27
C ILE A 301 0.03 20.77 -2.79
N LEU A 302 -0.71 21.53 -1.96
CA LEU A 302 -0.39 21.74 -0.56
C LEU A 302 -0.31 20.44 0.27
N PRO A 303 -1.22 19.44 0.12
CA PRO A 303 -1.12 18.21 0.89
C PRO A 303 0.17 17.44 0.58
N ALA A 304 0.54 17.34 -0.71
CA ALA A 304 1.79 16.71 -1.15
C ALA A 304 3.02 17.48 -0.64
N PHE A 305 2.98 18.81 -0.73
CA PHE A 305 4.08 19.66 -0.27
C PHE A 305 4.31 19.54 1.25
N LEU A 306 3.26 19.65 2.06
CA LEU A 306 3.38 19.54 3.53
C LEU A 306 3.87 18.16 3.95
N THR A 307 3.34 17.12 3.32
CA THR A 307 3.74 15.73 3.62
C THR A 307 5.20 15.51 3.21
N PHE A 308 5.60 15.94 2.02
CA PHE A 308 6.99 15.85 1.56
C PHE A 308 7.93 16.60 2.49
N VAL A 309 7.64 17.85 2.87
CA VAL A 309 8.49 18.63 3.78
C VAL A 309 8.60 17.98 5.15
N GLY A 310 7.50 17.46 5.71
CA GLY A 310 7.52 16.75 6.99
C GLY A 310 8.41 15.50 6.97
N PHE A 311 8.26 14.65 5.95
CA PHE A 311 9.08 13.44 5.81
C PHE A 311 10.52 13.72 5.36
N ALA A 312 10.75 14.78 4.57
CA ALA A 312 12.09 15.26 4.22
C ALA A 312 12.85 15.77 5.44
N PHE A 313 12.17 16.42 6.38
CA PHE A 313 12.78 16.79 7.66
C PHE A 313 13.10 15.54 8.49
N LEU A 314 12.13 14.61 8.58
CA LEU A 314 12.31 13.37 9.33
C LEU A 314 13.42 12.47 8.73
N SER A 315 13.66 12.53 7.43
CA SER A 315 14.72 11.75 6.77
C SER A 315 16.14 12.17 7.14
N PHE A 316 16.33 13.31 7.81
CA PHE A 316 17.62 13.65 8.43
C PHE A 316 17.82 12.99 9.78
N LEU A 317 16.77 12.42 10.37
CA LEU A 317 16.76 11.83 11.71
C LEU A 317 16.66 10.31 11.67
N THR A 318 16.00 9.76 10.64
CA THR A 318 15.76 8.32 10.51
C THR A 318 15.52 7.95 9.05
N GLU A 319 15.71 6.66 8.73
CA GLU A 319 15.39 6.14 7.41
C GLU A 319 13.88 6.17 7.14
N ILE A 320 13.50 6.74 6.00
CA ILE A 320 12.10 6.87 5.59
C ILE A 320 11.81 5.97 4.41
N LEU A 321 10.88 5.03 4.61
CA LEU A 321 10.41 4.21 3.51
C LEU A 321 9.70 5.07 2.46
N VAL A 322 10.04 4.82 1.20
CA VAL A 322 9.62 5.66 0.07
C VAL A 322 8.10 5.73 -0.09
N ASN A 323 7.36 4.71 0.37
CA ASN A 323 5.90 4.67 0.34
C ASN A 323 5.20 5.47 1.45
N TRP A 324 5.92 6.10 2.38
CA TRP A 324 5.29 6.82 3.49
C TRP A 324 4.53 8.10 3.07
N PRO A 325 5.09 9.00 2.24
CA PRO A 325 4.41 10.26 1.87
C PRO A 325 3.49 10.18 0.65
N ILE A 326 3.62 9.14 -0.19
CA ILE A 326 3.02 9.05 -1.54
C ILE A 326 1.49 9.12 -1.57
N PHE A 327 0.80 8.72 -0.48
CA PHE A 327 -0.66 8.79 -0.39
C PHE A 327 -1.17 10.23 -0.60
N SER A 328 -0.33 11.22 -0.29
CA SER A 328 -0.63 12.64 -0.42
C SER A 328 -0.49 13.21 -1.84
N TYR A 329 0.11 12.46 -2.77
CA TYR A 329 0.49 12.97 -4.11
C TYR A 329 -0.66 12.98 -5.12
N VAL A 330 -1.87 12.62 -4.71
CA VAL A 330 -3.04 12.44 -5.60
C VAL A 330 -3.52 13.72 -6.29
N GLY A 331 -3.13 14.91 -5.80
CA GLY A 331 -3.37 16.18 -6.48
C GLY A 331 -2.40 16.47 -7.63
N LEU A 332 -1.17 15.93 -7.58
CA LEU A 332 -0.15 16.11 -8.61
C LEU A 332 -0.59 15.64 -10.01
N PRO A 333 -1.16 14.44 -10.22
CA PRO A 333 -1.62 14.01 -11.55
C PRO A 333 -2.71 14.91 -12.13
N ILE A 334 -3.57 15.50 -11.28
CA ILE A 334 -4.60 16.47 -11.72
C ILE A 334 -3.93 17.74 -12.24
N LEU A 335 -2.94 18.26 -11.50
CA LEU A 335 -2.17 19.44 -11.91
C LEU A 335 -1.40 19.21 -13.21
N ILE A 336 -0.73 18.05 -13.33
CA ILE A 336 0.01 17.69 -14.54
C ILE A 336 -0.93 17.63 -15.73
N SER A 337 -2.07 16.94 -15.56
CA SER A 337 -3.09 16.82 -16.60
C SER A 337 -3.61 18.20 -17.03
N ALA A 338 -4.04 19.04 -16.09
CA ALA A 338 -4.58 20.37 -16.36
C ALA A 338 -3.59 21.27 -17.11
N TRP A 339 -2.29 21.15 -16.82
CA TRP A 339 -1.25 21.87 -17.54
C TRP A 339 -1.03 21.30 -18.94
N VAL A 340 -0.81 19.99 -19.06
CA VAL A 340 -0.28 19.36 -20.29
C VAL A 340 -1.30 19.30 -21.42
N VAL A 341 -2.60 19.20 -21.13
CA VAL A 341 -3.64 19.04 -22.18
C VAL A 341 -3.78 20.24 -23.12
N ASN A 342 -3.26 21.40 -22.71
CA ASN A 342 -3.30 22.67 -23.45
C ASN A 342 -1.91 23.10 -23.95
N GLN A 343 -0.91 22.20 -23.93
CA GLN A 343 0.44 22.49 -24.41
C GLN A 343 0.62 22.12 -25.89
N SER A 344 1.75 22.52 -26.45
CA SER A 344 2.14 22.19 -27.83
C SER A 344 2.21 20.67 -28.06
N GLU A 345 2.15 20.26 -29.33
CA GLU A 345 2.23 18.85 -29.73
C GLU A 345 3.48 18.14 -29.16
N LYS A 346 4.58 18.85 -29.00
CA LYS A 346 5.81 18.33 -28.37
C LYS A 346 5.52 17.81 -26.96
N TRP A 347 4.82 18.59 -26.13
CA TRP A 347 4.48 18.20 -24.76
C TRP A 347 3.43 17.08 -24.71
N LEU A 348 2.50 17.05 -25.66
CA LEU A 348 1.54 15.95 -25.80
C LEU A 348 2.23 14.63 -26.17
N LYS A 349 3.26 14.67 -27.03
CA LYS A 349 4.10 13.51 -27.35
C LYS A 349 4.91 13.05 -26.14
N ILE A 350 5.53 13.98 -25.40
CA ILE A 350 6.25 13.67 -24.15
C ILE A 350 5.31 12.98 -23.15
N ARG A 351 4.09 13.50 -22.97
CA ARG A 351 3.07 12.87 -22.12
C ARG A 351 2.77 11.44 -22.55
N ASN A 352 2.50 11.21 -23.84
CA ASN A 352 2.15 9.88 -24.34
C ASN A 352 3.28 8.87 -24.11
N TRP A 353 4.52 9.24 -24.42
CA TRP A 353 5.69 8.37 -24.19
C TRP A 353 5.94 8.14 -22.71
N ALA A 354 5.89 9.19 -21.89
CA ALA A 354 6.09 9.07 -20.45
C ALA A 354 5.06 8.13 -19.82
N VAL A 355 3.76 8.39 -20.06
CA VAL A 355 2.68 7.53 -19.59
C VAL A 355 2.83 6.10 -20.11
N GLY A 356 3.07 5.94 -21.42
CA GLY A 356 3.17 4.64 -22.06
C GLY A 356 4.29 3.80 -21.46
N ILE A 357 5.50 4.35 -21.35
CA ILE A 357 6.65 3.64 -20.77
C ILE A 357 6.39 3.32 -19.29
N SER A 358 5.89 4.28 -18.51
CA SER A 358 5.66 4.09 -17.08
C SER A 358 4.56 3.09 -16.74
N ILE A 359 3.61 2.84 -17.66
CA ILE A 359 2.60 1.77 -17.53
C ILE A 359 3.14 0.44 -18.07
N CYS A 360 3.81 0.45 -19.23
CA CYS A 360 4.30 -0.77 -19.88
C CYS A 360 5.40 -1.47 -19.06
N LEU A 361 6.30 -0.72 -18.40
CA LEU A 361 7.39 -1.33 -17.61
C LEU A 361 6.86 -2.22 -16.47
N PRO A 362 5.97 -1.74 -15.57
CA PRO A 362 5.32 -2.61 -14.59
C PRO A 362 4.52 -3.76 -15.22
N LEU A 363 3.80 -3.51 -16.32
CA LEU A 363 3.03 -4.56 -17.02
C LEU A 363 3.92 -5.71 -17.48
N ILE A 364 5.08 -5.41 -18.07
CA ILE A 364 6.06 -6.41 -18.48
C ILE A 364 6.52 -7.24 -17.28
N LEU A 365 6.68 -6.63 -16.10
CA LEU A 365 7.12 -7.34 -14.89
C LEU A 365 6.01 -8.22 -14.30
N ILE A 366 4.77 -7.76 -14.22
CA ILE A 366 3.69 -8.50 -13.55
C ILE A 366 3.05 -9.58 -14.43
N LEU A 367 2.95 -9.36 -15.75
CA LEU A 367 2.32 -10.32 -16.64
C LEU A 367 3.21 -11.56 -16.87
N PRO A 368 2.62 -12.73 -17.15
CA PRO A 368 3.38 -13.93 -17.52
C PRO A 368 4.32 -13.69 -18.72
N ASP A 369 5.44 -14.40 -18.79
CA ASP A 369 6.35 -14.30 -19.94
C ASP A 369 5.72 -14.95 -21.18
N PHE A 370 5.21 -14.15 -22.11
CA PHE A 370 4.68 -14.64 -23.39
C PHE A 370 5.68 -14.55 -24.54
N THR A 371 6.81 -13.85 -24.35
CA THR A 371 7.74 -13.48 -25.44
C THR A 371 9.17 -13.93 -25.21
N PHE A 372 9.41 -14.73 -24.16
CA PHE A 372 10.73 -15.16 -23.68
C PHE A 372 11.64 -14.01 -23.22
N PHE A 373 11.11 -12.78 -23.11
CA PHE A 373 11.90 -11.61 -22.72
C PHE A 373 12.39 -11.71 -21.27
N LYS A 374 11.61 -12.34 -20.39
CA LYS A 374 12.00 -12.54 -18.98
C LYS A 374 13.06 -13.64 -18.81
N SER A 375 13.29 -14.43 -19.85
CA SER A 375 14.38 -15.43 -19.87
C SER A 375 15.77 -14.79 -20.04
N ILE A 376 15.84 -13.50 -20.40
CA ILE A 376 17.11 -12.76 -20.51
C ILE A 376 17.77 -12.65 -19.12
N PRO A 377 19.04 -13.06 -18.93
CA PRO A 377 19.64 -13.21 -17.60
C PRO A 377 19.51 -12.02 -16.62
N PRO A 378 19.80 -10.76 -17.01
CA PRO A 378 19.63 -9.62 -16.11
C PRO A 378 18.16 -9.39 -15.71
N ILE A 379 17.21 -9.63 -16.62
CA ILE A 379 15.77 -9.48 -16.35
C ILE A 379 15.29 -10.60 -15.45
N LYS A 380 15.68 -11.85 -15.76
CA LYS A 380 15.40 -13.02 -14.93
C LYS A 380 15.90 -12.84 -13.50
N LYS A 381 17.14 -12.35 -13.33
CA LYS A 381 17.73 -12.06 -12.01
C LYS A 381 16.95 -10.97 -11.28
N GLY A 382 16.57 -9.90 -11.98
CA GLY A 382 15.77 -8.81 -11.42
C GLY A 382 14.39 -9.27 -10.98
N GLU A 383 13.69 -10.06 -11.80
CA GLU A 383 12.38 -10.64 -11.48
C GLU A 383 12.48 -11.56 -10.26
N LYS A 384 13.47 -12.45 -10.23
CA LYS A 384 13.72 -13.33 -9.08
C LYS A 384 13.95 -12.53 -7.80
N GLN A 385 14.72 -11.44 -7.85
CA GLN A 385 14.95 -10.59 -6.68
C GLN A 385 13.66 -9.84 -6.25
N LEU A 386 12.89 -9.34 -7.21
CA LEU A 386 11.65 -8.61 -6.96
C LEU A 386 10.58 -9.48 -6.31
N PHE A 387 10.44 -10.72 -6.78
CA PHE A 387 9.39 -11.65 -6.34
C PHE A 387 9.86 -12.65 -5.28
N ARG A 388 11.14 -12.62 -4.87
CA ARG A 388 11.67 -13.53 -3.85
C ARG A 388 10.83 -13.59 -2.58
N ARG A 389 10.30 -12.47 -2.11
CA ARG A 389 9.46 -12.36 -0.89
C ARG A 389 7.99 -12.75 -1.10
N MET A 390 7.61 -13.15 -2.30
CA MET A 390 6.25 -13.52 -2.69
C MET A 390 6.24 -14.89 -3.36
N SER A 391 7.19 -15.75 -3.01
CA SER A 391 7.33 -17.06 -3.64
C SER A 391 7.96 -18.07 -2.70
N GLY A 392 7.47 -19.29 -2.80
CA GLY A 392 8.00 -20.48 -2.14
C GLY A 392 7.26 -20.91 -0.88
N TYR A 393 6.25 -20.15 -0.43
CA TYR A 393 5.50 -20.45 0.79
C TYR A 393 4.40 -21.50 0.58
N ASP A 394 3.70 -21.48 -0.55
CA ASP A 394 2.75 -22.55 -0.91
C ASP A 394 3.42 -23.94 -1.02
N PRO A 395 4.48 -24.15 -1.83
CA PRO A 395 5.13 -25.45 -1.89
C PRO A 395 5.78 -25.86 -0.56
N LEU A 396 6.32 -24.92 0.21
CA LEU A 396 6.85 -25.18 1.54
C LEU A 396 5.75 -25.67 2.50
N SER A 397 4.59 -25.02 2.50
CA SER A 397 3.48 -25.40 3.39
C SER A 397 2.89 -26.75 3.01
N LYS A 398 2.76 -27.04 1.71
CA LYS A 398 2.41 -28.38 1.21
C LYS A 398 3.40 -29.46 1.66
N ARG A 399 4.69 -29.12 1.74
CA ARG A 399 5.70 -30.05 2.27
C ARG A 399 5.51 -30.28 3.77
N VAL A 400 5.24 -29.24 4.54
CA VAL A 400 4.94 -29.35 5.98
C VAL A 400 3.69 -30.21 6.22
N ASP A 401 2.61 -29.97 5.47
CA ASP A 401 1.37 -30.78 5.54
C ASP A 401 1.67 -32.26 5.20
N PHE A 402 2.46 -32.51 4.14
CA PHE A 402 2.88 -33.86 3.78
C PHE A 402 3.68 -34.55 4.89
N LEU A 403 4.60 -33.85 5.56
CA LEU A 403 5.38 -34.41 6.66
C LEU A 403 4.50 -34.71 7.87
N GLN A 404 3.55 -33.83 8.19
CA GLN A 404 2.59 -34.06 9.27
C GLN A 404 1.80 -35.35 9.05
N ASP A 405 1.27 -35.55 7.84
CA ASP A 405 0.54 -36.76 7.46
C ASP A 405 1.45 -38.00 7.45
N SER A 406 2.62 -37.91 6.82
CA SER A 406 3.53 -39.05 6.62
C SER A 406 4.18 -39.55 7.91
N LEU A 407 4.45 -38.64 8.85
CA LEU A 407 5.00 -38.96 10.17
C LEU A 407 3.89 -39.26 11.19
N ASN A 408 2.61 -39.21 10.78
CA ASN A 408 1.43 -39.43 11.62
C ASN A 408 1.46 -38.57 12.91
N LEU A 409 1.83 -37.30 12.75
CA LEU A 409 1.95 -36.37 13.87
C LEU A 409 0.56 -35.92 14.34
N LYS A 410 0.37 -35.90 15.65
CA LYS A 410 -0.87 -35.43 16.30
C LYS A 410 -0.56 -34.24 17.20
N ASP A 411 -1.56 -33.38 17.40
CA ASP A 411 -1.46 -32.21 18.30
C ASP A 411 -0.24 -31.31 18.01
N VAL A 412 -0.01 -31.04 16.72
CA VAL A 412 1.13 -30.24 16.28
C VAL A 412 0.91 -28.74 16.50
N PHE A 413 2.00 -28.01 16.74
CA PHE A 413 2.04 -26.56 16.57
C PHE A 413 3.20 -26.21 15.63
N ILE A 414 2.98 -25.23 14.76
CA ILE A 414 3.93 -24.85 13.72
C ILE A 414 4.47 -23.46 14.06
N PHE A 415 5.80 -23.31 14.01
CA PHE A 415 6.46 -22.08 14.42
C PHE A 415 7.69 -21.76 13.57
N SER A 416 8.06 -20.48 13.59
CA SER A 416 9.17 -19.95 12.79
C SER A 416 9.91 -18.83 13.53
N GLU A 417 11.10 -18.49 13.07
CA GLU A 417 11.94 -17.42 13.61
C GLU A 417 11.33 -16.02 13.44
N THR A 418 10.49 -15.81 12.42
CA THR A 418 9.91 -14.48 12.10
C THR A 418 8.38 -14.51 12.06
N TYR A 419 7.75 -13.42 12.50
CA TYR A 419 6.29 -13.21 12.37
C TYR A 419 5.83 -13.23 10.92
N HIS A 420 6.73 -12.84 10.02
CA HIS A 420 6.56 -12.88 8.58
C HIS A 420 6.29 -14.32 8.13
N MET A 421 7.28 -15.20 8.27
CA MET A 421 7.20 -16.61 7.88
C MET A 421 6.12 -17.37 8.63
N ALA A 422 5.93 -17.09 9.93
CA ALA A 422 4.80 -17.65 10.66
C ALA A 422 3.46 -17.28 10.01
N SER A 423 3.25 -16.01 9.63
CA SER A 423 2.00 -15.58 8.99
C SER A 423 1.80 -16.21 7.61
N GLU A 424 2.86 -16.38 6.83
CA GLU A 424 2.80 -17.01 5.52
C GLU A 424 2.48 -18.51 5.63
N LEU A 425 3.11 -19.23 6.56
CA LEU A 425 2.76 -20.62 6.86
C LEU A 425 1.29 -20.73 7.29
N SER A 426 0.82 -19.84 8.17
CA SER A 426 -0.59 -19.82 8.59
C SER A 426 -1.54 -19.64 7.41
N PHE A 427 -1.16 -18.86 6.40
CA PHE A 427 -1.97 -18.67 5.21
C PHE A 427 -1.97 -19.91 4.29
N TYR A 428 -0.82 -20.55 4.09
CA TYR A 428 -0.65 -21.58 3.06
C TYR A 428 -0.84 -23.02 3.52
N LEU A 429 -0.78 -23.29 4.83
CA LEU A 429 -1.12 -24.61 5.39
C LEU A 429 -2.61 -24.92 5.20
N LYS A 430 -2.92 -26.19 4.92
CA LYS A 430 -4.26 -26.66 4.53
C LYS A 430 -5.42 -26.18 5.41
N ASP A 431 -5.23 -26.16 6.74
CA ASP A 431 -6.28 -25.81 7.71
C ASP A 431 -6.20 -24.36 8.21
N HIS A 432 -5.30 -23.56 7.63
CA HIS A 432 -5.05 -22.18 8.03
C HIS A 432 -4.84 -21.99 9.55
N PRO A 433 -3.98 -22.81 10.20
CA PRO A 433 -3.84 -22.82 11.66
C PRO A 433 -3.18 -21.56 12.17
N GLN A 434 -3.41 -21.21 13.44
CA GLN A 434 -2.55 -20.25 14.13
C GLN A 434 -1.14 -20.83 14.22
N THR A 435 -0.18 -20.13 13.64
CA THR A 435 1.26 -20.40 13.78
C THR A 435 1.88 -19.50 14.84
N TYR A 436 3.10 -19.81 15.24
CA TYR A 436 3.78 -19.14 16.33
C TYR A 436 5.15 -18.60 15.91
N MET A 437 5.61 -17.61 16.65
CA MET A 437 6.90 -17.00 16.44
C MET A 437 7.81 -17.33 17.63
N LEU A 438 9.00 -17.85 17.33
CA LEU A 438 10.01 -18.18 18.33
C LEU A 438 10.69 -16.93 18.93
N ASN A 439 10.76 -15.85 18.14
CA ASN A 439 11.43 -14.60 18.47
C ASN A 439 12.92 -14.78 18.84
N MET A 440 13.77 -14.90 17.81
CA MET A 440 15.23 -15.08 17.92
C MET A 440 15.99 -13.75 17.74
N GLY A 441 15.58 -12.69 18.43
CA GLY A 441 16.18 -11.35 18.30
C GLY A 441 15.38 -10.38 17.43
N ALA A 442 14.10 -10.67 17.19
CA ALA A 442 13.25 -9.79 16.40
C ALA A 442 12.73 -8.61 17.24
N ARG A 443 12.39 -7.52 16.56
CA ARG A 443 11.66 -6.42 17.19
C ARG A 443 10.29 -6.89 17.69
N ARG A 444 9.84 -6.28 18.78
CA ARG A 444 8.47 -6.45 19.30
C ARG A 444 7.44 -6.23 18.20
N ASN A 445 6.44 -7.10 18.14
CA ASN A 445 5.40 -7.15 17.12
C ASN A 445 4.10 -7.75 17.70
N GLN A 446 3.12 -8.04 16.82
CA GLN A 446 1.81 -8.51 17.26
C GLN A 446 1.82 -9.90 17.91
N PHE A 447 2.75 -10.78 17.53
CA PHE A 447 2.84 -12.13 18.10
C PHE A 447 3.22 -12.09 19.58
N ASP A 448 3.97 -11.07 20.03
CA ASP A 448 4.31 -10.90 21.46
C ASP A 448 3.11 -10.49 22.33
N LEU A 449 1.97 -10.14 21.71
CA LEU A 449 0.73 -9.80 22.41
C LEU A 449 -0.30 -10.94 22.35
N TRP A 450 -0.05 -11.97 21.55
CA TRP A 450 -0.91 -13.15 21.45
C TRP A 450 -0.35 -14.29 22.31
N PRO A 451 -1.16 -15.29 22.66
CA PRO A 451 -0.66 -16.50 23.30
C PRO A 451 0.48 -17.11 22.48
N GLY A 452 1.67 -17.22 23.09
CA GLY A 452 2.90 -17.66 22.43
C GLY A 452 3.12 -19.16 22.55
N MET A 453 4.37 -19.60 22.38
CA MET A 453 4.76 -21.00 22.53
C MET A 453 4.81 -21.47 24.00
N ASP A 454 4.82 -20.54 24.95
CA ASP A 454 4.75 -20.77 26.40
C ASP A 454 3.57 -21.67 26.78
N GLN A 455 2.46 -21.54 26.06
CA GLN A 455 1.27 -22.35 26.28
C GLN A 455 1.46 -23.85 25.96
N PHE A 456 2.54 -24.26 25.31
CA PHE A 456 2.83 -25.65 24.92
C PHE A 456 3.89 -26.33 25.78
N VAL A 457 4.56 -25.58 26.65
CA VAL A 457 5.61 -26.11 27.53
C VAL A 457 5.05 -27.23 28.41
N GLY A 458 5.70 -28.40 28.38
CA GLY A 458 5.34 -29.59 29.15
C GLY A 458 4.03 -30.28 28.73
N LYS A 459 3.40 -29.88 27.62
CA LYS A 459 2.13 -30.46 27.15
C LYS A 459 2.28 -31.68 26.23
N ASN A 460 3.51 -32.20 26.08
CA ASN A 460 3.81 -33.37 25.25
C ASN A 460 3.32 -33.23 23.80
N LYS A 461 3.41 -32.01 23.25
CA LYS A 461 3.05 -31.69 21.86
C LYS A 461 4.25 -31.77 20.93
N THR A 462 3.99 -31.97 19.65
CA THR A 462 5.01 -31.93 18.60
C THR A 462 5.10 -30.53 18.00
N GLY A 463 6.30 -29.95 17.98
CA GLY A 463 6.58 -28.67 17.34
C GLY A 463 7.20 -28.88 15.96
N ILE A 464 6.72 -28.15 14.94
CA ILE A 464 7.37 -28.12 13.63
C ILE A 464 8.01 -26.74 13.45
N PHE A 465 9.34 -26.70 13.46
CA PHE A 465 10.12 -25.51 13.17
C PHE A 465 10.36 -25.40 11.67
N VAL A 466 10.05 -24.24 11.11
CA VAL A 466 10.27 -23.95 9.69
C VAL A 466 10.98 -22.61 9.57
N SER A 467 12.11 -22.58 8.85
CA SER A 467 12.98 -21.40 8.85
C SER A 467 13.70 -21.20 7.51
N TRP A 468 13.86 -19.94 7.12
CA TRP A 468 14.69 -19.56 5.96
C TRP A 468 16.13 -19.20 6.37
N ASN A 469 16.37 -18.90 7.64
CA ASN A 469 17.57 -18.17 8.07
C ASN A 469 18.39 -18.88 9.16
N TYR A 470 17.79 -19.86 9.83
CA TYR A 470 18.37 -20.58 10.97
C TYR A 470 18.26 -22.09 10.79
N ASP A 471 19.31 -22.79 11.21
CA ASP A 471 19.41 -24.25 11.16
C ASP A 471 18.68 -24.95 12.32
N SER A 472 18.33 -24.23 13.39
CA SER A 472 17.57 -24.78 14.52
C SER A 472 16.92 -23.67 15.37
N PRO A 473 15.97 -24.01 16.27
CA PRO A 473 15.45 -23.08 17.29
C PRO A 473 16.52 -22.52 18.24
N GLY A 474 17.69 -23.15 18.33
CA GLY A 474 18.79 -22.71 19.20
C GLY A 474 18.44 -22.73 20.68
N GLU A 475 18.98 -21.76 21.43
CA GLU A 475 18.75 -21.61 22.87
C GLU A 475 17.37 -21.04 23.23
N PHE A 476 16.57 -20.63 22.23
CA PHE A 476 15.29 -19.97 22.48
C PHE A 476 14.13 -20.95 22.73
N ALA A 477 14.29 -22.22 22.34
CA ALA A 477 13.34 -23.27 22.67
C ALA A 477 14.04 -24.62 22.81
N HIS A 478 13.81 -25.26 23.96
CA HIS A 478 14.37 -26.57 24.29
C HIS A 478 13.30 -27.65 24.15
N PHE A 479 13.63 -28.69 23.38
CA PHE A 479 12.76 -29.83 23.11
C PHE A 479 13.44 -31.12 23.57
N ASP A 480 12.63 -32.10 23.99
CA ASP A 480 13.10 -33.42 24.45
C ASP A 480 13.93 -34.14 23.36
N SER A 481 13.42 -34.18 22.13
CA SER A 481 14.11 -34.87 21.04
C SER A 481 13.75 -34.36 19.64
N LEU A 482 14.72 -34.35 18.73
CA LEU A 482 14.51 -34.14 17.31
C LEU A 482 14.04 -35.44 16.67
N LEU A 483 12.84 -35.43 16.08
CA LEU A 483 12.23 -36.60 15.43
C LEU A 483 12.57 -36.70 13.96
N TYR A 484 12.65 -35.56 13.28
CA TYR A 484 12.89 -35.48 11.84
C TYR A 484 13.50 -34.13 11.47
N GLU A 485 14.35 -34.11 10.46
CA GLU A 485 14.92 -32.90 9.89
C GLU A 485 15.09 -33.07 8.38
N GLU A 486 14.82 -32.00 7.63
CA GLU A 486 15.19 -31.90 6.23
C GLU A 486 15.53 -30.46 5.80
N GLU A 487 16.19 -30.36 4.66
CA GLU A 487 16.32 -29.14 3.89
C GLU A 487 15.43 -29.22 2.66
N PHE A 488 14.53 -28.25 2.49
CA PHE A 488 13.57 -28.21 1.40
C PHE A 488 13.87 -27.03 0.47
N GLU A 489 14.30 -27.34 -0.76
CA GLU A 489 14.56 -26.33 -1.78
C GLU A 489 13.27 -25.89 -2.46
N VAL A 490 13.01 -24.59 -2.48
CA VAL A 490 11.88 -23.98 -3.18
C VAL A 490 12.33 -23.34 -4.48
N PHE A 491 11.47 -23.38 -5.49
CA PHE A 491 11.78 -22.93 -6.85
C PHE A 491 10.89 -21.75 -7.26
N LEU A 492 11.42 -20.87 -8.11
CA LEU A 492 10.67 -19.85 -8.82
C LEU A 492 10.87 -20.04 -10.32
N VAL A 493 9.81 -20.40 -11.05
CA VAL A 493 9.86 -20.64 -12.50
C VAL A 493 10.98 -21.64 -12.87
N GLY A 494 11.04 -22.76 -12.15
CA GLY A 494 12.01 -23.85 -12.37
C GLY A 494 13.44 -23.59 -11.89
N GLU A 495 13.71 -22.44 -11.27
CA GLU A 495 15.03 -22.09 -10.74
C GLU A 495 15.06 -22.16 -9.21
N PRO A 496 16.12 -22.70 -8.59
CA PRO A 496 16.29 -22.68 -7.14
C PRO A 496 16.18 -21.27 -6.57
N LEU A 497 15.25 -21.03 -5.65
CA LEU A 497 15.01 -19.72 -5.05
C LEU A 497 15.70 -19.60 -3.69
N ARG A 498 15.37 -20.49 -2.77
CA ARG A 498 15.81 -20.55 -1.36
C ARG A 498 15.68 -21.98 -0.85
N THR A 499 16.37 -22.29 0.24
CA THR A 499 16.22 -23.55 0.97
C THR A 499 15.65 -23.25 2.35
N ALA A 500 14.59 -23.97 2.73
CA ALA A 500 14.03 -23.92 4.07
C ALA A 500 14.61 -25.06 4.91
N LYS A 501 14.89 -24.78 6.19
CA LYS A 501 15.07 -25.80 7.20
C LYS A 501 13.72 -26.20 7.76
N ILE A 502 13.44 -27.50 7.81
CA ILE A 502 12.24 -28.06 8.46
C ILE A 502 12.70 -29.05 9.52
N GLN A 503 12.26 -28.87 10.76
CA GLN A 503 12.54 -29.78 11.87
C GLN A 503 11.27 -30.13 12.64
N VAL A 504 11.14 -31.39 13.02
CA VAL A 504 10.03 -31.90 13.83
C VAL A 504 10.59 -32.28 15.19
N TRP A 505 10.10 -31.62 16.22
CA TRP A 505 10.56 -31.74 17.59
C TRP A 505 9.49 -32.34 18.50
N ARG A 506 9.89 -33.23 19.40
CA ARG A 506 9.03 -33.78 20.45
C ARG A 506 9.12 -32.93 21.69
N ASN A 507 7.97 -32.63 22.29
CA ASN A 507 7.78 -32.05 23.61
C ASN A 507 8.65 -30.81 23.91
N LEU A 508 8.04 -29.63 23.83
CA LEU A 508 8.68 -28.39 24.28
C LEU A 508 8.86 -28.42 25.81
N GLU A 509 10.10 -28.45 26.27
CA GLU A 509 10.46 -28.53 27.70
C GLU A 509 10.66 -27.14 28.32
N ALA A 510 11.26 -26.22 27.57
CA ALA A 510 11.44 -24.83 27.96
C ALA A 510 11.36 -23.91 26.74
N PHE A 511 10.90 -22.69 26.98
CA PHE A 511 10.77 -21.65 25.95
C PHE A 511 11.28 -20.33 26.52
N ASP A 512 12.39 -19.88 25.96
CA ASP A 512 13.18 -18.75 26.44
C ASP A 512 13.35 -17.75 25.27
N PRO A 513 12.26 -17.12 24.80
CA PRO A 513 12.33 -16.22 23.66
C PRO A 513 13.26 -15.04 23.94
N TYR A 514 13.83 -14.47 22.89
CA TYR A 514 14.48 -13.17 23.05
C TYR A 514 13.43 -12.14 23.44
N VAL A 515 13.59 -11.58 24.64
CA VAL A 515 12.76 -10.51 25.16
C VAL A 515 13.52 -9.19 24.96
N PRO A 516 13.07 -8.28 24.05
CA PRO A 516 13.73 -7.00 23.88
C PRO A 516 13.74 -6.23 25.21
N LEU A 517 14.90 -5.68 25.60
CA LEU A 517 15.07 -4.92 26.85
C LEU A 517 14.12 -3.71 26.96
N ASN A 518 13.60 -3.21 25.83
CA ASN A 518 12.74 -2.03 25.77
C ASN A 518 11.28 -2.43 25.40
N TYR A 519 10.38 -2.33 26.39
CA TYR A 519 8.93 -2.63 26.30
C TYR A 519 8.01 -1.40 26.13
#